data_AF-A0A6J0CVH7-F1
#
_entry.id   AF-A0A6J0CVH7-F1
#
_cell.length_a   1.000
_cell.length_b   1.000
_cell.length_c   1.000
_cell.angle_alpha   90.00
_cell.angle_beta   90.00
_cell.angle_gamma   90.00
#
_symmetry.space_group_name_H-M   'P 1'
#
loop_
_entity.id
_entity.type
_entity.pdbx_description
1 polymer ?
#
loop_
_entity_poly.entity_id
_entity_poly.type
_entity_poly.pdbx_seq_one_letter_code
_entity_poly.pdbx_strand_id
1 'polypeptide(L)'
;MILTLSLRLKKSLRVNFLSGLSVGQKTAVLAGTLTKPKIWAEPHSVIAMYAPVTIWCQGSWEAKEYHLLKEGSTDPWDREYPLESLDKAKFYIQHMTAYFAGIYKCNYKSPAGWSEHSDTLELVLTGAYDKPSLSVWPSSAVTSGETIAMQCSSSLGFGRFILTQEAKHHFQWTLDSQQSANREFQAHFVLDPVTAIHNGTFRCYGYFRKHPQLWSKSSDSLHLLVSDSKDQSLIHTEN
;
A
#
# COMPACT_ATOMS: atom_id res chain seq x y z
N MET A 1 -11.33 -100.38 30.00
CA MET A 1 -10.05 -100.52 30.72
C MET A 1 -9.37 -99.15 30.68
N ILE A 2 -9.14 -98.55 31.85
CA ILE A 2 -8.28 -97.37 32.14
C ILE A 2 -8.86 -96.01 31.65
N LEU A 3 -9.56 -95.20 32.47
CA LEU A 3 -9.11 -94.32 33.58
C LEU A 3 -7.99 -93.34 33.20
N THR A 4 -8.30 -92.04 33.13
CA THR A 4 -7.56 -91.00 33.86
C THR A 4 -8.30 -89.65 33.85
N LEU A 5 -8.66 -89.20 35.05
CA LEU A 5 -9.03 -87.82 35.39
C LEU A 5 -7.75 -87.01 35.65
N SER A 6 -7.73 -85.73 35.26
CA SER A 6 -7.38 -84.56 36.11
C SER A 6 -7.17 -83.33 35.23
N LEU A 7 -8.09 -82.35 35.28
CA LEU A 7 -8.02 -81.14 36.11
C LEU A 7 -6.90 -80.16 35.72
N ARG A 8 -7.28 -79.00 35.18
CA ARG A 8 -6.93 -77.68 35.76
C ARG A 8 -7.85 -76.58 35.23
N LEU A 9 -8.38 -75.81 36.17
CA LEU A 9 -9.41 -74.78 36.05
C LEU A 9 -8.83 -73.38 35.73
N LYS A 10 -9.66 -72.61 35.02
CA LYS A 10 -9.89 -71.15 35.08
C LYS A 10 -8.77 -70.20 34.62
N LYS A 11 -9.12 -69.37 33.63
CA LYS A 11 -9.53 -67.97 33.90
C LYS A 11 -10.39 -67.38 32.76
N SER A 12 -11.39 -66.64 33.21
CA SER A 12 -12.51 -66.00 32.50
C SER A 12 -12.11 -64.72 31.78
N LEU A 13 -12.76 -64.40 30.65
CA LEU A 13 -13.27 -63.04 30.40
C LEU A 13 -14.40 -63.08 29.35
N ARG A 14 -15.55 -62.50 29.74
CA ARG A 14 -16.78 -62.36 28.94
C ARG A 14 -16.62 -61.24 27.92
N VAL A 15 -17.12 -61.45 26.70
CA VAL A 15 -17.38 -60.38 25.72
C VAL A 15 -18.85 -60.42 25.36
N ASN A 16 -19.61 -59.39 25.78
CA ASN A 16 -20.99 -59.18 25.37
C ASN A 16 -21.02 -58.18 24.21
N PHE A 17 -21.75 -58.55 23.16
CA PHE A 17 -22.10 -57.72 22.01
C PHE A 17 -23.13 -56.66 22.39
N LEU A 18 -22.93 -55.42 21.94
CA LEU A 18 -23.99 -54.44 21.72
C LEU A 18 -23.73 -53.73 20.39
N SER A 19 -24.74 -53.79 19.51
CA SER A 19 -24.82 -53.14 18.21
C SER A 19 -25.11 -51.64 18.36
N GLY A 20 -24.20 -50.79 17.90
CA GLY A 20 -24.42 -49.35 17.74
C GLY A 20 -24.52 -48.98 16.26
N LEU A 21 -25.67 -48.43 15.85
CA LEU A 21 -25.87 -47.75 14.58
C LEU A 21 -24.95 -46.53 14.50
N SER A 22 -23.99 -46.54 13.57
CA SER A 22 -23.21 -45.35 13.22
C SER A 22 -24.03 -44.52 12.24
N VAL A 23 -24.64 -43.44 12.75
CA VAL A 23 -25.05 -42.31 11.92
C VAL A 23 -23.76 -41.72 11.37
N GLY A 24 -23.50 -41.93 10.09
CA GLY A 24 -22.38 -41.34 9.37
C GLY A 24 -22.48 -39.82 9.45
N GLN A 25 -21.81 -39.24 10.43
CA GLN A 25 -21.54 -37.83 10.52
C GLN A 25 -20.74 -37.50 9.27
N LYS A 26 -21.38 -36.89 8.27
CA LYS A 26 -20.66 -36.16 7.23
C LYS A 26 -19.89 -35.09 7.99
N THR A 27 -18.65 -35.38 8.30
CA THR A 27 -17.65 -34.38 8.63
C THR A 27 -17.78 -33.32 7.54
N ALA A 28 -18.28 -32.15 7.92
CA ALA A 28 -18.07 -30.96 7.12
C ALA A 28 -16.56 -30.86 7.01
N VAL A 29 -16.03 -31.24 5.84
CA VAL A 29 -14.65 -30.94 5.46
C VAL A 29 -14.54 -29.45 5.68
N LEU A 30 -13.65 -29.04 6.58
CA LEU A 30 -13.31 -27.64 6.78
C LEU A 30 -12.89 -27.13 5.39
N ALA A 31 -13.77 -26.42 4.70
CA ALA A 31 -13.38 -25.70 3.49
C ALA A 31 -12.34 -24.70 3.98
N GLY A 32 -11.06 -24.99 3.71
CA GLY A 32 -9.97 -24.10 4.08
C GLY A 32 -10.29 -22.74 3.50
N THR A 33 -10.57 -21.76 4.36
CA THR A 33 -10.94 -20.41 3.93
C THR A 33 -9.74 -19.83 3.20
N LEU A 34 -9.88 -19.60 1.89
CA LEU A 34 -8.83 -19.01 1.07
C LEU A 34 -8.45 -17.64 1.65
N THR A 35 -7.17 -17.46 1.95
CA THR A 35 -6.66 -16.23 2.54
C THR A 35 -6.72 -15.09 1.52
N LYS A 36 -7.16 -13.91 1.96
CA LYS A 36 -7.09 -12.71 1.14
C LYS A 36 -5.63 -12.39 0.78
N PRO A 37 -5.28 -12.22 -0.50
CA PRO A 37 -3.91 -11.96 -0.89
C PRO A 37 -3.46 -10.55 -0.53
N LYS A 38 -2.14 -10.37 -0.40
CA LYS A 38 -1.48 -9.08 -0.17
C LYS A 38 -0.87 -8.58 -1.48
N ILE A 39 -1.03 -7.29 -1.75
CA ILE A 39 -0.47 -6.63 -2.93
C ILE A 39 0.43 -5.47 -2.50
N TRP A 40 1.57 -5.28 -3.16
CA TRP A 40 2.46 -4.14 -2.95
C TRP A 40 3.32 -3.87 -4.19
N ALA A 41 3.99 -2.71 -4.23
CA ALA A 41 4.93 -2.35 -5.29
C ALA A 41 6.34 -2.20 -4.71
N GLU A 42 7.34 -2.66 -5.46
CA GLU A 42 8.76 -2.45 -5.17
C GLU A 42 9.42 -1.68 -6.34
N PRO A 43 10.12 -0.56 -6.06
CA PRO A 43 10.54 -0.07 -4.74
C PRO A 43 9.46 0.69 -3.94
N HIS A 44 8.45 1.25 -4.62
CA HIS A 44 7.31 1.96 -4.03
C HIS A 44 6.21 2.14 -5.09
N SER A 45 5.08 2.76 -4.75
CA SER A 45 3.94 2.91 -5.67
C SER A 45 3.94 4.17 -6.54
N VAL A 46 4.80 5.15 -6.24
CA VAL A 46 4.95 6.39 -7.03
C VAL A 46 6.23 6.30 -7.87
N ILE A 47 6.09 6.06 -9.18
CA ILE A 47 7.20 5.68 -10.05
C ILE A 47 7.46 6.75 -11.10
N ALA A 48 8.73 7.09 -11.33
CA ALA A 48 9.12 8.02 -12.38
C ALA A 48 8.99 7.39 -13.77
N MET A 49 8.70 8.22 -14.78
CA MET A 49 8.63 7.77 -16.17
C MET A 49 9.89 7.00 -16.57
N TYR A 50 9.68 5.86 -17.24
CA TYR A 50 10.70 4.88 -17.67
C TYR A 50 11.45 4.13 -16.57
N ALA A 51 11.22 4.44 -15.29
CA ALA A 51 11.78 3.65 -14.19
C ALA A 51 11.08 2.28 -14.09
N PRO A 52 11.79 1.24 -13.63
CA PRO A 52 11.20 -0.07 -13.43
C PRO A 52 10.42 -0.15 -12.12
N VAL A 53 9.41 -1.02 -12.08
CA VAL A 53 8.67 -1.36 -10.86
C VAL A 53 8.17 -2.80 -10.94
N THR A 54 8.13 -3.48 -9.79
CA THR A 54 7.49 -4.79 -9.66
C THR A 54 6.26 -4.68 -8.81
N ILE A 55 5.11 -5.13 -9.31
CA ILE A 55 3.94 -5.38 -8.48
C ILE A 55 4.02 -6.81 -7.97
N TRP A 56 3.92 -6.99 -6.67
CA TRP A 56 3.91 -8.30 -6.03
C TRP A 56 2.50 -8.64 -5.57
N CYS A 57 2.13 -9.92 -5.72
CA CYS A 57 0.94 -10.48 -5.11
C CYS A 57 1.32 -11.72 -4.31
N GLN A 58 0.99 -11.76 -3.02
CA GLN A 58 1.21 -12.90 -2.14
C GLN A 58 -0.11 -13.54 -1.77
N GLY A 59 -0.28 -14.81 -2.12
CA GLY A 59 -1.45 -15.63 -1.81
C GLY A 59 -1.10 -16.77 -0.86
N SER A 60 -1.79 -17.90 -1.04
CA SER A 60 -1.49 -19.15 -0.34
C SER A 60 -0.37 -19.92 -1.04
N TRP A 61 0.31 -20.79 -0.30
CA TRP A 61 1.30 -21.75 -0.84
C TRP A 61 0.68 -22.77 -1.81
N GLU A 62 -0.64 -22.91 -1.85
CA GLU A 62 -1.35 -23.75 -2.83
C GLU A 62 -1.74 -23.00 -4.11
N ALA A 63 -1.35 -21.72 -4.23
CA ALA A 63 -1.68 -20.92 -5.38
C ALA A 63 -1.00 -21.45 -6.65
N LYS A 64 -1.78 -21.61 -7.71
CA LYS A 64 -1.32 -22.09 -9.02
C LYS A 64 -1.27 -21.00 -10.08
N GLU A 65 -2.05 -19.94 -9.89
CA GLU A 65 -2.23 -18.87 -10.86
C GLU A 65 -2.58 -17.59 -10.10
N TYR A 66 -1.99 -16.48 -10.51
CA TYR A 66 -2.26 -15.15 -9.98
C TYR A 66 -2.77 -14.26 -11.10
N HIS A 67 -3.83 -13.50 -10.84
CA HIS A 67 -4.29 -12.45 -11.74
C HIS A 67 -4.02 -11.09 -11.12
N LEU A 68 -3.47 -10.20 -11.94
CA LEU A 68 -3.43 -8.78 -11.67
C LEU A 68 -4.62 -8.13 -12.38
N LEU A 69 -5.45 -7.40 -11.64
CA LEU A 69 -6.62 -6.72 -12.17
C LEU A 69 -6.40 -5.21 -12.09
N LYS A 70 -6.58 -4.52 -13.21
CA LYS A 70 -6.54 -3.05 -13.28
C LYS A 70 -7.97 -2.51 -13.38
N GLU A 71 -8.30 -1.50 -12.59
CA GLU A 71 -9.61 -0.84 -12.65
C GLU A 71 -9.90 -0.34 -14.07
N GLY A 72 -11.11 -0.62 -14.57
CA GLY A 72 -11.55 -0.31 -15.93
C GLY A 72 -11.19 -1.34 -17.00
N SER A 73 -10.46 -2.41 -16.65
CA SER A 73 -10.20 -3.55 -17.55
C SER A 73 -11.27 -4.64 -17.42
N THR A 74 -11.68 -5.24 -18.56
CA THR A 74 -12.64 -6.37 -18.58
C THR A 74 -11.99 -7.72 -18.33
N ASP A 75 -10.73 -7.88 -18.77
CA ASP A 75 -9.91 -9.05 -18.52
C ASP A 75 -8.87 -8.76 -17.42
N PRO A 76 -8.35 -9.80 -16.73
CA PRO A 76 -7.17 -9.63 -15.89
C PRO A 76 -6.07 -9.00 -16.74
N TRP A 77 -5.51 -7.91 -16.20
CA TRP A 77 -4.48 -7.12 -16.86
C TRP A 77 -3.25 -7.96 -17.17
N ASP A 78 -2.90 -8.85 -16.24
CA ASP A 78 -1.79 -9.77 -16.40
C ASP A 78 -2.02 -11.05 -15.59
N ARG A 79 -1.34 -12.13 -15.97
CA ARG A 79 -1.43 -13.44 -15.32
C ARG A 79 -0.06 -14.04 -15.13
N GLU A 80 0.20 -14.52 -13.93
CA GLU A 80 1.47 -15.13 -13.59
C GLU A 80 1.29 -16.48 -12.91
N TYR A 81 2.21 -17.40 -13.21
CA TYR A 81 2.23 -18.75 -12.66
C TYR A 81 3.50 -18.90 -11.82
N PRO A 82 3.39 -19.19 -10.50
CA PRO A 82 4.56 -19.25 -9.63
C PRO A 82 5.47 -20.42 -10.05
N LEU A 83 6.68 -20.10 -10.53
CA LEU A 83 7.69 -21.09 -10.98
C LEU A 83 8.65 -21.53 -9.85
N GLU A 84 8.90 -20.66 -8.86
CA GLU A 84 9.99 -20.84 -7.88
C GLU A 84 9.55 -20.62 -6.41
N SER A 85 8.60 -19.71 -6.15
CA SER A 85 8.01 -19.47 -4.82
C SER A 85 6.49 -19.69 -4.88
N LEU A 86 6.00 -20.74 -4.20
CA LEU A 86 4.62 -21.21 -4.31
C LEU A 86 3.55 -20.24 -3.77
N ASP A 87 3.94 -19.19 -3.04
CA ASP A 87 3.02 -18.25 -2.39
C ASP A 87 3.05 -16.82 -2.98
N LYS A 88 3.86 -16.54 -4.01
CA LYS A 88 4.00 -15.19 -4.59
C LYS A 88 4.13 -15.17 -6.11
N ALA A 89 3.59 -14.14 -6.73
CA ALA A 89 3.81 -13.77 -8.12
C ALA A 89 4.36 -12.34 -8.26
N LYS A 90 5.17 -12.14 -9.30
CA LYS A 90 5.78 -10.85 -9.65
C LYS A 90 5.28 -10.40 -11.02
N PHE A 91 4.81 -9.17 -11.12
CA PHE A 91 4.43 -8.53 -12.38
C PHE A 91 5.42 -7.38 -12.64
N TYR A 92 6.40 -7.63 -13.51
CA TYR A 92 7.51 -6.71 -13.74
C TYR A 92 7.19 -5.73 -14.87
N ILE A 93 7.20 -4.44 -14.55
CA ILE A 93 7.09 -3.35 -15.51
C ILE A 93 8.49 -2.78 -15.72
N GLN A 94 9.10 -3.09 -16.86
CA GLN A 94 10.44 -2.63 -17.19
C GLN A 94 10.51 -1.11 -17.42
N HIS A 95 9.47 -0.55 -18.05
CA HIS A 95 9.41 0.86 -18.41
C HIS A 95 8.05 1.44 -18.03
N MET A 96 8.02 2.20 -16.93
CA MET A 96 6.79 2.86 -16.49
C MET A 96 6.33 3.93 -17.50
N THR A 97 5.08 3.81 -17.94
CA THR A 97 4.40 4.76 -18.84
C THR A 97 2.98 5.03 -18.34
N ALA A 98 2.27 5.97 -18.97
CA ALA A 98 0.90 6.31 -18.58
C ALA A 98 -0.06 5.11 -18.68
N TYR A 99 0.25 4.14 -19.54
CA TYR A 99 -0.54 2.91 -19.71
C TYR A 99 -0.58 2.05 -18.44
N PHE A 100 0.48 2.06 -17.64
CA PHE A 100 0.58 1.26 -16.41
C PHE A 100 0.09 2.00 -15.16
N ALA A 101 -0.11 3.32 -15.21
CA ALA A 101 -0.68 4.04 -14.08
C ALA A 101 -2.14 3.64 -13.85
N GLY A 102 -2.54 3.44 -12.59
CA GLY A 102 -3.91 3.07 -12.25
C GLY A 102 -4.05 2.37 -10.90
N ILE A 103 -5.28 1.94 -10.61
CA ILE A 103 -5.62 1.21 -9.39
C ILE A 103 -5.65 -0.29 -9.70
N TYR A 104 -4.94 -1.05 -8.89
CA TYR A 104 -4.74 -2.48 -9.04
C TYR A 104 -5.28 -3.26 -7.86
N LYS A 105 -5.76 -4.48 -8.13
CA LYS A 105 -6.01 -5.54 -7.16
C LYS A 105 -5.41 -6.83 -7.69
N CYS A 106 -5.18 -7.81 -6.82
CA CYS A 106 -4.84 -9.16 -7.26
C CYS A 106 -5.72 -10.21 -6.59
N ASN A 107 -5.85 -11.36 -7.23
CA ASN A 107 -6.39 -12.57 -6.64
C ASN A 107 -5.59 -13.79 -7.14
N TYR A 108 -5.80 -14.94 -6.53
CA TYR A 108 -5.14 -16.17 -6.94
C TYR A 108 -6.13 -17.34 -7.00
N LYS A 109 -5.73 -18.36 -7.77
CA LYS A 109 -6.45 -19.62 -7.89
C LYS A 109 -5.67 -20.73 -7.19
N SER A 110 -6.35 -21.52 -6.36
CA SER A 110 -5.84 -22.75 -5.76
C SER A 110 -6.76 -23.93 -6.08
N PRO A 111 -6.42 -25.17 -5.66
CA PRO A 111 -7.33 -26.31 -5.77
C PRO A 111 -8.69 -26.10 -5.09
N ALA A 112 -8.75 -25.26 -4.05
CA ALA A 112 -9.98 -24.95 -3.34
C ALA A 112 -10.82 -23.85 -4.03
N GLY A 113 -10.31 -23.23 -5.10
CA GLY A 113 -11.03 -22.22 -5.89
C GLY A 113 -10.30 -20.89 -5.98
N TRP A 114 -11.05 -19.83 -6.23
CA TRP A 114 -10.54 -18.45 -6.32
C TRP A 114 -10.55 -17.77 -4.95
N SER A 115 -9.46 -17.07 -4.62
CA SER A 115 -9.42 -16.18 -3.47
C SER A 115 -10.31 -14.95 -3.69
N GLU A 116 -10.63 -14.25 -2.61
CA GLU A 116 -11.09 -12.86 -2.69
C GLU A 116 -10.00 -11.97 -3.31
N HIS A 117 -10.39 -10.74 -3.69
CA HIS A 117 -9.44 -9.72 -4.13
C HIS A 117 -8.64 -9.15 -2.96
N SER A 118 -7.38 -8.79 -3.22
CA SER A 118 -6.54 -8.03 -2.32
C SER A 118 -7.11 -6.65 -1.99
N ASP A 119 -6.45 -5.95 -1.08
CA ASP A 119 -6.56 -4.49 -0.99
C ASP A 119 -6.12 -3.81 -2.30
N THR A 120 -6.41 -2.52 -2.44
CA THR A 120 -6.04 -1.74 -3.62
C THR A 120 -4.60 -1.26 -3.55
N LEU A 121 -3.86 -1.42 -4.65
CA LEU A 121 -2.59 -0.75 -4.90
C LEU A 121 -2.81 0.36 -5.93
N GLU A 122 -2.64 1.62 -5.54
CA GLU A 122 -2.63 2.74 -6.48
C GLU A 122 -1.21 2.94 -7.03
N LEU A 123 -0.99 2.63 -8.30
CA LEU A 123 0.29 2.84 -8.98
C LEU A 123 0.26 4.18 -9.73
N VAL A 124 1.15 5.08 -9.34
CA VAL A 124 1.22 6.46 -9.84
C VAL A 124 2.44 6.64 -10.73
N LEU A 125 2.26 7.33 -11.87
CA LEU A 125 3.36 7.80 -12.71
C LEU A 125 3.67 9.26 -12.40
N THR A 126 4.94 9.58 -12.18
CA THR A 126 5.45 10.98 -12.17
C THR A 126 6.20 11.29 -13.46
N GLY A 127 6.15 12.55 -13.89
CA GLY A 127 6.81 13.02 -15.12
C GLY A 127 5.93 13.03 -16.37
N ALA A 128 4.62 12.80 -16.24
CA ALA A 128 3.68 12.83 -17.36
C ALA A 128 3.44 14.24 -17.93
N TYR A 129 3.61 15.27 -17.11
CA TYR A 129 3.40 16.68 -17.44
C TYR A 129 4.57 17.55 -17.00
N ASP A 130 4.66 18.79 -17.49
CA ASP A 130 5.71 19.72 -17.06
C ASP A 130 5.53 20.15 -15.60
N LYS A 131 6.67 20.48 -14.96
CA LYS A 131 6.74 20.73 -13.52
C LYS A 131 5.99 22.00 -13.12
N PRO A 132 5.34 22.03 -11.95
CA PRO A 132 4.89 23.26 -11.35
C PRO A 132 6.06 24.02 -10.70
N SER A 133 5.79 25.26 -10.29
CA SER A 133 6.66 26.07 -9.45
C SER A 133 6.26 25.90 -7.99
N LEU A 134 7.24 25.89 -7.09
CA LEU A 134 7.05 25.84 -5.64
C LEU A 134 7.74 27.04 -4.99
N SER A 135 7.01 27.78 -4.16
CA SER A 135 7.52 28.91 -3.38
C SER A 135 7.01 28.85 -1.94
N VAL A 136 7.60 29.65 -1.06
CA VAL A 136 7.23 29.72 0.36
C VAL A 136 7.16 31.16 0.83
N TRP A 137 6.22 31.44 1.73
CA TRP A 137 6.06 32.71 2.44
C TRP A 137 5.91 32.46 3.95
N PRO A 138 6.49 33.31 4.82
CA PRO A 138 7.32 34.46 4.48
C PRO A 138 8.76 34.11 4.06
N SER A 139 9.31 32.99 4.54
CA SER A 139 10.66 32.53 4.22
C SER A 139 10.77 31.01 4.37
N SER A 140 11.89 30.44 3.90
CA SER A 140 12.23 29.03 4.09
C SER A 140 13.04 28.76 5.37
N ALA A 141 13.34 29.80 6.15
CA ALA A 141 14.07 29.73 7.41
C ALA A 141 13.26 30.42 8.49
N VAL A 142 12.63 29.62 9.35
CA VAL A 142 11.60 30.02 10.30
C VAL A 142 11.90 29.46 11.69
N THR A 143 11.22 29.99 12.69
CA THR A 143 11.28 29.53 14.08
C THR A 143 10.07 28.65 14.37
N SER A 144 10.24 27.64 15.23
CA SER A 144 9.15 26.78 15.69
C SER A 144 8.04 27.64 16.31
N GLY A 145 6.79 27.35 15.95
CA GLY A 145 5.63 28.15 16.34
C GLY A 145 5.15 29.13 15.27
N GLU A 146 5.95 29.44 14.25
CA GLU A 146 5.55 30.32 13.15
C GLU A 146 4.60 29.63 12.16
N THR A 147 3.84 30.43 11.41
CA THR A 147 3.00 29.97 10.30
C THR A 147 3.69 30.22 8.97
N ILE A 148 3.71 29.23 8.09
CA ILE A 148 4.16 29.42 6.70
C ILE A 148 3.11 28.96 5.70
N ALA A 149 3.19 29.50 4.48
CA ALA A 149 2.41 29.03 3.35
C ALA A 149 3.35 28.64 2.21
N MET A 150 3.28 27.40 1.76
CA MET A 150 3.91 26.96 0.52
C MET A 150 2.92 27.07 -0.63
N GLN A 151 3.30 27.79 -1.68
CA GLN A 151 2.49 27.93 -2.87
C GLN A 151 3.02 27.04 -3.97
N CYS A 152 2.16 26.20 -4.51
CA CYS A 152 2.41 25.50 -5.76
C CYS A 152 1.59 26.10 -6.88
N SER A 153 2.21 26.38 -8.03
CA SER A 153 1.51 26.97 -9.18
C SER A 153 1.96 26.40 -10.53
N SER A 154 1.07 26.46 -11.51
CA SER A 154 1.35 26.09 -12.89
C SER A 154 0.45 26.86 -13.86
N SER A 155 0.93 27.10 -15.07
CA SER A 155 0.09 27.53 -16.19
C SER A 155 -0.77 26.39 -16.76
N LEU A 156 -0.41 25.13 -16.46
CA LEU A 156 -1.23 23.98 -16.77
C LEU A 156 -2.45 23.95 -15.86
N GLY A 157 -3.61 23.63 -16.44
CA GLY A 157 -4.91 23.53 -15.75
C GLY A 157 -5.04 22.35 -14.80
N PHE A 158 -4.03 22.09 -13.97
CA PHE A 158 -4.08 21.03 -12.98
C PHE A 158 -5.28 21.24 -12.06
N GLY A 159 -6.00 20.15 -11.79
CA GLY A 159 -7.18 20.20 -10.93
C GLY A 159 -6.81 20.09 -9.45
N ARG A 160 -5.65 19.50 -9.15
CA ARG A 160 -5.11 19.30 -7.81
C ARG A 160 -3.60 19.42 -7.82
N PHE A 161 -3.08 19.87 -6.69
CA PHE A 161 -1.65 19.90 -6.39
C PHE A 161 -1.34 18.99 -5.20
N ILE A 162 -0.15 18.43 -5.20
CA ILE A 162 0.37 17.58 -4.13
C ILE A 162 1.69 18.19 -3.66
N LEU A 163 1.78 18.45 -2.35
CA LEU A 163 3.02 18.82 -1.69
C LEU A 163 3.57 17.60 -0.95
N THR A 164 4.82 17.24 -1.20
CA THR A 164 5.50 16.14 -0.52
C THR A 164 6.71 16.67 0.25
N GLN A 165 6.98 16.08 1.42
CA GLN A 165 8.22 16.27 2.16
C GLN A 165 9.11 15.04 1.98
N GLU A 166 10.26 15.24 1.34
CA GLU A 166 11.33 14.27 1.26
C GLU A 166 12.07 14.19 2.59
N ALA A 167 11.66 13.26 3.45
CA ALA A 167 12.35 12.87 4.67
C ALA A 167 11.66 11.64 5.28
N LYS A 168 12.15 11.19 6.45
CA LYS A 168 11.69 10.02 7.22
C LYS A 168 10.17 9.86 7.36
N HIS A 169 9.41 10.96 7.38
CA HIS A 169 7.98 10.92 7.64
C HIS A 169 7.10 10.86 6.38
N HIS A 170 7.68 11.06 5.19
CA HIS A 170 6.99 10.99 3.89
C HIS A 170 5.62 11.70 3.89
N PHE A 171 5.55 12.92 4.45
CA PHE A 171 4.31 13.66 4.49
C PHE A 171 3.86 14.05 3.08
N GLN A 172 2.55 13.92 2.86
CA GLN A 172 1.90 14.28 1.61
C GLN A 172 0.62 15.04 1.91
N TRP A 173 0.48 16.22 1.31
CA TRP A 173 -0.74 17.02 1.34
C TRP A 173 -1.27 17.16 -0.07
N THR A 174 -2.59 17.14 -0.22
CA THR A 174 -3.25 17.34 -1.52
C THR A 174 -4.33 18.40 -1.38
N LEU A 175 -4.29 19.39 -2.27
CA LEU A 175 -5.28 20.46 -2.30
C LEU A 175 -5.86 20.62 -3.71
N ASP A 176 -7.12 21.01 -3.75
CA ASP A 176 -7.77 21.42 -4.99
C ASP A 176 -7.14 22.72 -5.50
N SER A 177 -6.92 22.77 -6.82
CA SER A 177 -6.40 23.97 -7.45
C SER A 177 -7.44 25.07 -7.51
N GLN A 178 -6.98 26.30 -7.31
CA GLN A 178 -7.72 27.54 -7.52
C GLN A 178 -7.09 28.29 -8.69
N GLN A 179 -7.93 28.92 -9.52
CA GLN A 179 -7.45 29.77 -10.60
C GLN A 179 -7.23 31.20 -10.09
N SER A 180 -6.02 31.72 -10.25
CA SER A 180 -5.68 33.12 -9.92
C SER A 180 -6.04 34.07 -11.05
N ALA A 181 -6.05 35.38 -10.74
CA ALA A 181 -6.40 36.45 -11.68
C ALA A 181 -5.48 36.49 -12.93
N ASN A 182 -4.24 36.04 -12.80
CA ASN A 182 -3.27 35.90 -13.91
C ASN A 182 -3.48 34.63 -14.75
N ARG A 183 -4.58 33.89 -14.54
CA ARG A 183 -4.93 32.61 -15.19
C ARG A 183 -4.01 31.44 -14.87
N GLU A 184 -3.16 31.57 -13.85
CA GLU A 184 -2.44 30.43 -13.29
C GLU A 184 -3.34 29.60 -12.38
N PHE A 185 -2.97 28.34 -12.23
CA PHE A 185 -3.60 27.38 -11.34
C PHE A 185 -2.67 27.20 -10.15
N GLN A 186 -3.17 27.37 -8.94
CA GLN A 186 -2.36 27.34 -7.73
C GLN A 186 -3.06 26.67 -6.55
N ALA A 187 -2.27 26.28 -5.56
CA ALA A 187 -2.74 25.87 -4.24
C ALA A 187 -1.77 26.35 -3.16
N HIS A 188 -2.33 26.77 -2.02
CA HIS A 188 -1.56 27.26 -0.86
C HIS A 188 -1.68 26.25 0.29
N PHE A 189 -0.56 25.61 0.61
CA PHE A 189 -0.43 24.67 1.72
C PHE A 189 0.06 25.44 2.95
N VAL A 190 -0.82 25.63 3.93
CA VAL A 190 -0.50 26.33 5.17
C VAL A 190 -0.01 25.32 6.21
N LEU A 191 1.18 25.55 6.77
CA LEU A 191 1.71 24.81 7.91
C LEU A 191 1.67 25.73 9.12
N ASP A 192 0.81 25.39 10.08
CA ASP A 192 0.52 26.23 11.25
C ASP A 192 0.22 25.38 12.50
N PRO A 193 1.05 25.42 13.55
CA PRO A 193 2.41 25.98 13.58
C PRO A 193 3.44 25.05 12.92
N VAL A 194 4.52 25.63 12.41
CA VAL A 194 5.72 24.85 12.03
C VAL A 194 6.47 24.37 13.27
N THR A 195 7.09 23.20 13.15
CA THR A 195 7.86 22.53 14.20
C THR A 195 8.98 21.72 13.55
N ALA A 196 9.90 21.17 14.34
CA ALA A 196 11.05 20.40 13.85
C ALA A 196 10.68 19.21 12.93
N ILE A 197 9.46 18.67 13.00
CA ILE A 197 9.03 17.56 12.11
C ILE A 197 8.91 18.00 10.65
N HIS A 198 8.68 19.31 10.43
CA HIS A 198 8.54 19.90 9.11
C HIS A 198 9.90 20.21 8.47
N ASN A 199 11.04 19.98 9.15
CA ASN A 199 12.35 20.17 8.57
C ASN A 199 12.61 19.20 7.41
N GLY A 200 13.11 19.74 6.29
CA GLY A 200 13.53 18.93 5.15
C GLY A 200 13.18 19.56 3.81
N THR A 201 13.24 18.73 2.77
CA THR A 201 13.06 19.18 1.40
C THR A 201 11.65 18.92 0.92
N PHE A 202 11.00 19.95 0.39
CA PHE A 202 9.65 19.89 -0.16
C PHE A 202 9.68 19.93 -1.68
N ARG A 203 8.74 19.20 -2.29
CA ARG A 203 8.47 19.20 -3.73
C ARG A 203 6.98 19.26 -3.99
N CYS A 204 6.61 19.85 -5.12
CA CYS A 204 5.25 19.87 -5.57
C CYS A 204 5.06 19.13 -6.89
N TYR A 205 3.89 18.50 -7.03
CA TYR A 205 3.38 17.89 -8.23
C TYR A 205 1.97 18.41 -8.54
N GLY A 206 1.59 18.42 -9.81
CA GLY A 206 0.22 18.69 -10.25
C GLY A 206 -0.36 17.52 -11.04
N TYR A 207 -1.68 17.32 -10.96
CA TYR A 207 -2.40 16.36 -11.79
C TYR A 207 -3.80 16.84 -12.19
N PHE A 208 -4.32 16.29 -13.28
CA PHE A 208 -5.68 16.56 -13.75
C PHE A 208 -6.69 15.64 -13.07
N ARG A 209 -7.88 16.14 -12.69
CA ARG A 209 -8.91 15.32 -12.01
C ARG A 209 -9.32 14.06 -12.78
N LYS A 210 -9.23 14.08 -14.11
CA LYS A 210 -9.54 12.92 -14.98
C LYS A 210 -8.44 11.85 -14.98
N HIS A 211 -7.22 12.20 -14.56
CA HIS A 211 -6.05 11.32 -14.56
C HIS A 211 -5.29 11.41 -13.23
N PRO A 212 -5.90 11.00 -12.10
CA PRO A 212 -5.32 11.16 -10.76
C PRO A 212 -3.98 10.43 -10.55
N GLN A 213 -3.71 9.38 -11.31
CA GLN A 213 -2.45 8.63 -11.25
C GLN A 213 -1.36 9.15 -12.19
N LEU A 214 -1.62 10.23 -12.95
CA LEU A 214 -0.64 10.85 -13.84
C LEU A 214 -0.21 12.19 -13.27
N TRP A 215 0.93 12.22 -12.60
CA TRP A 215 1.49 13.42 -11.99
C TRP A 215 2.51 14.08 -12.92
N SER A 216 2.66 15.39 -12.75
CA SER A 216 3.71 16.17 -13.38
C SER A 216 5.12 15.68 -13.01
N LYS A 217 6.13 16.26 -13.67
CA LYS A 217 7.49 16.32 -13.11
C LYS A 217 7.44 17.04 -11.76
N SER A 218 8.39 16.70 -10.89
CA SER A 218 8.58 17.43 -9.64
C SER A 218 8.94 18.89 -9.89
N SER A 219 8.43 19.80 -9.06
CA SER A 219 8.98 21.14 -8.91
C SER A 219 10.47 21.09 -8.53
N ASP A 220 11.11 22.26 -8.57
CA ASP A 220 12.39 22.43 -7.90
C ASP A 220 12.24 22.23 -6.39
N SER A 221 13.34 21.83 -5.75
CA SER A 221 13.40 21.51 -4.33
C SER A 221 13.34 22.77 -3.48
N LEU A 222 12.53 22.75 -2.42
CA LEU A 222 12.46 23.82 -1.43
C LEU A 222 12.88 23.27 -0.07
N HIS A 223 14.01 23.72 0.48
CA HIS A 223 14.49 23.26 1.77
C HIS A 223 13.96 24.16 2.89
N LEU A 224 13.13 23.60 3.78
CA LEU A 224 12.61 24.28 4.96
C LEU A 224 13.53 24.03 6.16
N LEU A 225 13.89 25.10 6.85
CA LEU A 225 14.66 25.09 8.10
C LEU A 225 13.83 25.74 9.21
N VAL A 226 13.56 24.97 10.24
CA VAL A 226 12.82 25.30 11.45
C VAL A 226 13.82 25.26 12.61
N SER A 227 14.10 26.42 13.17
CA SER A 227 14.92 26.58 14.38
C SER A 227 14.03 26.48 15.62
N ASP A 228 14.56 26.01 16.73
CA ASP A 228 13.81 25.99 17.99
C ASP A 228 13.45 27.42 18.41
N SER A 229 12.25 27.57 18.99
CA SER A 229 11.85 28.82 19.62
C SER A 229 12.80 29.11 20.79
N LYS A 230 13.61 30.17 20.68
CA LYS A 230 14.30 30.71 21.85
C LYS A 230 13.26 31.40 22.73
N ASP A 231 12.67 30.67 23.68
CA ASP A 231 12.18 31.34 24.88
C ASP A 231 12.21 30.50 26.16
N GLN A 232 12.82 31.13 27.18
CA GLN A 232 12.78 30.95 28.64
C GLN A 232 13.29 29.66 29.30
N SER A 233 14.62 29.54 29.42
CA SER A 233 15.28 28.81 30.52
C SER A 233 16.03 29.70 31.52
N LEU A 234 15.68 31.00 31.60
CA LEU A 234 16.24 31.93 32.60
C LEU A 234 15.16 32.60 33.45
N ILE A 235 14.25 31.83 34.07
CA ILE A 235 13.58 32.25 35.31
C ILE A 235 13.41 31.04 36.22
N HIS A 236 14.43 30.76 37.04
CA HIS A 236 14.44 30.10 38.36
C HIS A 236 15.94 30.06 38.74
N THR A 237 16.48 30.66 39.79
CA THR A 237 15.94 31.24 41.03
C THR A 237 17.12 31.99 41.68
N GLU A 238 17.02 33.29 41.92
CA GLU A 238 17.72 33.95 43.03
C GLU A 238 16.66 34.63 43.88
N ASN A 239 16.34 33.99 45.00
CA ASN A 239 15.89 34.62 46.24
C ASN A 239 16.09 33.64 47.39
#